data_AF-A0A9W7F5R5-F1
#
_entry.id   AF-A0A9W7F5R5-F1
#
_cell.length_a   1.000
_cell.length_b   1.000
_cell.length_c   1.000
_cell.angle_alpha   90.00
_cell.angle_beta   90.00
_cell.angle_gamma   90.00
#
_symmetry.space_group_name_H-M   'P 1'
#
loop_
_entity.id
_entity.type
_entity.pdbx_description
1 polymer ?
#
loop_
_entity_poly.entity_id
_entity_poly.type
_entity_poly.pdbx_seq_one_letter_code
_entity_poly.pdbx_strand_id
1 'polypeptide(L)'
;MFAPVGKGLVVVSSFLVALNGVIHIFHNVLNPWCTGGQTCVGPALRWNTGDTGFTADSNADGWRTVLTTDLNTVLDVWSPILFGFILLSTSSARIRSSHSMIGTIAYSWTRMGTFLLIVALFGAFGYCGNFGIVTGMVCSFSAAYCFAVHFMGFVGGTRPCLNEEGEVSGTPLFDRIMSKRPGAFGSGVKMSQERKAAAANVAKSKRPSAAPAKPSKSAYKGAKGPSNKSAVTGKQAYTTTQPFHARYR
;
A
#
# COMPACT_ATOMS: atom_id res chain seq x y z
N MET A 1 22.86 -20.20 9.79
CA MET A 1 22.85 -19.11 10.79
C MET A 1 22.50 -17.74 10.21
N PHE A 2 22.93 -17.39 8.99
CA PHE A 2 22.68 -16.05 8.40
C PHE A 2 21.23 -15.76 8.00
N ALA A 3 20.49 -16.78 7.55
CA ALA A 3 19.10 -16.64 7.13
C ALA A 3 18.14 -16.13 8.23
N PRO A 4 18.13 -16.68 9.46
CA PRO A 4 17.26 -16.17 10.52
C PRO A 4 17.59 -14.72 10.91
N VAL A 5 18.87 -14.35 10.90
CA VAL A 5 19.30 -12.96 11.14
C VAL A 5 18.75 -12.04 10.04
N GLY A 6 18.88 -12.43 8.77
CA GLY A 6 18.32 -11.65 7.65
C GLY A 6 16.80 -11.50 7.72
N LYS A 7 16.08 -12.57 8.09
CA LYS A 7 14.63 -12.50 8.33
C LYS A 7 14.29 -11.53 9.47
N GLY A 8 15.04 -11.57 10.58
CA GLY A 8 14.87 -10.66 11.70
C GLY A 8 15.08 -9.20 11.31
N LEU A 9 16.17 -8.90 10.57
CA LEU A 9 16.47 -7.56 10.08
C LEU A 9 15.36 -7.00 9.16
N VAL A 10 14.81 -7.85 8.27
CA VAL A 10 13.68 -7.49 7.42
C VAL A 10 12.43 -7.18 8.26
N VAL A 11 12.11 -7.99 9.27
CA VAL A 11 10.95 -7.77 10.14
C VAL A 11 11.09 -6.44 10.88
N VAL A 12 12.25 -6.20 11.50
CA VAL A 12 12.53 -4.94 12.21
C VAL A 12 12.43 -3.75 11.26
N SER A 13 13.04 -3.83 10.08
CA SER A 13 12.94 -2.78 9.04
C SER A 13 11.49 -2.53 8.63
N SER A 14 10.71 -3.59 8.42
CA SER A 14 9.29 -3.49 8.04
C SER A 14 8.44 -2.79 9.09
N PHE A 15 8.71 -3.07 10.37
CA PHE A 15 8.03 -2.43 11.47
C PHE A 15 8.39 -0.95 11.59
N LEU A 16 9.68 -0.61 11.49
CA LEU A 16 10.14 0.78 11.54
C LEU A 16 9.57 1.63 10.38
N VAL A 17 9.53 1.09 9.16
CA VAL A 17 8.95 1.79 8.00
C VAL A 17 7.43 1.95 8.18
N ALA A 18 6.72 0.92 8.66
CA ALA A 18 5.30 1.04 8.95
C ALA A 18 5.04 2.11 10.02
N LEU A 19 5.83 2.13 11.10
CA LEU A 19 5.75 3.15 12.14
C LEU A 19 6.07 4.55 11.59
N ASN A 20 7.05 4.66 10.69
CA ASN A 20 7.37 5.92 10.00
C ASN A 20 6.18 6.45 9.21
N GLY A 21 5.50 5.59 8.45
CA GLY A 21 4.30 5.96 7.71
C GLY A 21 3.13 6.34 8.61
N VAL A 22 2.96 5.66 9.74
CA VAL A 22 1.96 6.04 10.76
C VAL A 22 2.28 7.42 11.31
N ILE A 23 3.51 7.66 11.79
CA ILE A 23 3.93 8.96 12.33
C ILE A 23 3.76 10.07 11.28
N HIS A 24 4.13 9.80 10.02
CA HIS A 24 3.96 10.74 8.90
C HIS A 24 2.50 11.16 8.75
N ILE A 25 1.58 10.18 8.72
CA ILE A 25 0.15 10.45 8.61
C ILE A 25 -0.36 11.18 9.86
N PHE A 26 0.04 10.75 11.05
CA PHE A 26 -0.40 11.42 12.28
C PHE A 26 0.04 12.88 12.32
N HIS A 27 1.29 13.19 11.99
CA HIS A 27 1.80 14.56 12.00
C HIS A 27 1.20 15.44 10.90
N ASN A 28 1.06 14.92 9.67
CA ASN A 28 0.62 15.71 8.52
C ASN A 28 -0.89 15.74 8.33
N VAL A 29 -1.61 14.73 8.81
CA VAL A 29 -3.06 14.56 8.57
C VAL A 29 -3.89 14.68 9.86
N LEU A 30 -3.36 14.28 11.02
CA LEU A 30 -4.16 14.16 12.26
C LEU A 30 -3.80 15.18 13.34
N ASN A 31 -2.63 15.83 13.29
CA ASN A 31 -2.25 16.79 14.31
C ASN A 31 -3.15 18.04 14.17
N PRO A 32 -3.89 18.47 15.20
CA PRO A 32 -4.89 19.53 15.06
C PRO A 32 -4.24 20.89 14.79
N TRP A 33 -4.54 21.48 13.63
CA TRP A 33 -4.12 22.85 13.27
C TRP A 33 -5.27 23.84 13.45
N CYS A 34 -6.21 23.56 14.35
CA CYS A 34 -7.36 24.41 14.53
C CYS A 34 -7.03 25.59 15.44
N THR A 35 -7.01 26.77 14.84
CA THR A 35 -7.05 28.06 15.52
C THR A 35 -8.49 28.57 15.47
N GLY A 36 -9.08 28.88 16.63
CA GLY A 36 -10.49 29.30 16.73
C GLY A 36 -11.40 28.14 17.16
N GLY A 37 -12.46 28.44 17.94
CA GLY A 37 -13.27 27.52 18.77
C GLY A 37 -14.06 26.40 18.07
N GLN A 38 -13.52 25.77 17.04
CA GLN A 38 -14.03 24.57 16.38
C GLN A 38 -13.41 23.32 17.01
N THR A 39 -14.18 22.24 17.10
CA THR A 39 -13.67 20.91 17.47
C THR A 39 -13.17 20.20 16.21
N CYS A 40 -11.88 19.86 16.18
CA CYS A 40 -11.25 19.24 15.02
C CYS A 40 -10.53 17.94 15.38
N VAL A 41 -10.54 16.98 14.46
CA VAL A 41 -9.72 15.77 14.51
C VAL A 41 -8.70 15.88 13.36
N GLY A 42 -7.61 16.63 13.60
CA GLY A 42 -6.62 16.97 12.58
C GLY A 42 -7.05 18.05 11.58
N PRO A 43 -6.17 18.45 10.64
CA PRO A 43 -6.47 19.43 9.59
C PRO A 43 -7.59 18.98 8.64
N ALA A 44 -7.75 17.67 8.42
CA ALA A 44 -8.65 17.14 7.39
C ALA A 44 -10.09 16.92 7.88
N LEU A 45 -10.32 16.81 9.20
CA LEU A 45 -11.63 16.48 9.76
C LEU A 45 -12.10 17.59 10.71
N ARG A 46 -12.87 18.54 10.18
CA ARG A 46 -13.53 19.58 10.97
C ARG A 46 -15.00 19.20 11.19
N TRP A 47 -15.55 19.50 12.37
CA TRP A 47 -16.98 19.37 12.62
C TRP A 47 -17.68 20.71 12.60
N ASN A 48 -18.82 20.79 11.89
CA ASN A 48 -19.60 22.01 11.83
C ASN A 48 -20.32 22.24 13.16
N THR A 49 -19.88 23.25 13.92
CA THR A 49 -20.49 23.67 15.20
C THR A 49 -21.51 24.80 15.02
N GLY A 50 -22.06 24.99 13.82
CA GLY A 50 -23.08 26.01 13.53
C GLY A 50 -22.62 27.13 12.58
N ASP A 51 -21.49 26.94 11.90
CA ASP A 51 -20.99 27.88 10.91
C ASP A 51 -21.67 27.66 9.54
N THR A 52 -22.29 28.72 9.02
CA THR A 52 -22.93 28.73 7.70
C THR A 52 -21.92 28.69 6.54
N GLY A 53 -20.65 29.05 6.79
CA GLY A 53 -19.53 29.04 5.84
C GLY A 53 -18.71 27.75 5.84
N PHE A 54 -18.99 26.82 6.75
CA PHE A 54 -18.18 25.62 7.02
C PHE A 54 -17.72 24.86 5.76
N THR A 55 -18.61 24.64 4.79
CA THR A 55 -18.29 23.87 3.58
C THR A 55 -17.32 24.62 2.67
N ALA A 56 -17.42 25.94 2.58
CA ALA A 56 -16.50 26.74 1.77
C ALA A 56 -15.11 26.78 2.41
N ASP A 57 -15.06 26.99 3.72
CA ASP A 57 -13.82 27.11 4.48
C ASP A 57 -13.10 25.77 4.59
N SER A 58 -13.82 24.68 4.84
CA SER A 58 -13.25 23.33 4.85
C SER A 58 -12.60 23.00 3.50
N ASN A 59 -13.27 23.30 2.38
CA ASN A 59 -12.72 23.08 1.04
C ASN A 59 -11.49 23.96 0.71
N ALA A 60 -11.39 25.14 1.33
CA ALA A 60 -10.25 26.05 1.17
C ALA A 60 -9.06 25.64 2.05
N ASP A 61 -9.33 25.15 3.26
CA ASP A 61 -8.32 24.91 4.30
C ASP A 61 -7.69 23.51 4.30
N GLY A 62 -7.75 22.82 3.17
CA GLY A 62 -6.75 21.79 2.88
C GLY A 62 -7.11 20.33 3.16
N TRP A 63 -8.35 19.95 3.48
CA TRP A 63 -8.67 18.49 3.45
C TRP A 63 -8.43 17.89 2.05
N ARG A 64 -8.60 18.72 1.01
CA ARG A 64 -8.24 18.37 -0.37
C ARG A 64 -6.76 18.15 -0.57
N THR A 65 -5.84 18.61 0.28
CA THR A 65 -4.42 18.28 0.14
C THR A 65 -4.10 16.86 0.61
N VAL A 66 -4.97 16.25 1.41
CA VAL A 66 -4.83 14.86 1.88
C VAL A 66 -5.56 13.88 0.96
N LEU A 67 -6.77 14.24 0.52
CA LEU A 67 -7.58 13.49 -0.43
C LEU A 67 -7.77 14.32 -1.70
N THR A 68 -6.70 14.44 -2.47
CA THR A 68 -6.71 15.08 -3.79
C THR A 68 -6.86 14.05 -4.90
N THR A 69 -7.40 14.47 -6.04
CA THR A 69 -7.34 13.71 -7.30
C THR A 69 -5.95 13.80 -7.96
N ASP A 70 -5.07 14.67 -7.47
CA ASP A 70 -3.67 14.71 -7.88
C ASP A 70 -2.91 13.50 -7.32
N LEU A 71 -2.62 12.56 -8.21
CA LEU A 71 -1.94 11.33 -7.87
C LEU A 71 -0.57 11.56 -7.23
N ASN A 72 0.14 12.63 -7.59
CA ASN A 72 1.48 12.90 -7.06
C ASN A 72 1.44 13.12 -5.54
N THR A 73 0.50 13.94 -5.09
CA THR A 73 0.32 14.22 -3.66
C THR A 73 -0.17 12.99 -2.90
N VAL A 74 -1.09 12.21 -3.48
CA VAL A 74 -1.56 10.96 -2.85
C VAL A 74 -0.40 9.98 -2.70
N LEU A 75 0.41 9.79 -3.74
CA LEU A 75 1.57 8.91 -3.65
C LEU A 75 2.59 9.45 -2.65
N ASP A 76 2.82 10.75 -2.57
CA ASP A 76 3.78 11.30 -1.63
C ASP A 76 3.36 11.08 -0.16
N VAL A 77 2.11 11.42 0.18
CA VAL A 77 1.58 11.28 1.55
C VAL A 77 1.42 9.82 1.97
N TRP A 78 0.99 8.94 1.05
CA TRP A 78 0.66 7.56 1.37
C TRP A 78 1.78 6.56 1.05
N SER A 79 2.82 6.96 0.30
CA SER A 79 3.91 6.04 -0.05
C SER A 79 4.60 5.42 1.17
N PRO A 80 4.91 6.15 2.27
CA PRO A 80 5.66 5.55 3.37
C PRO A 80 4.86 4.42 4.04
N ILE A 81 3.55 4.62 4.22
CA ILE A 81 2.69 3.60 4.81
C ILE A 81 2.47 2.42 3.85
N LEU A 82 2.31 2.67 2.54
CA LEU A 82 2.18 1.62 1.54
C LEU A 82 3.45 0.75 1.48
N PHE A 83 4.62 1.38 1.46
CA PHE A 83 5.90 0.67 1.52
C PHE A 83 6.05 -0.13 2.82
N GLY A 84 5.65 0.45 3.96
CA GLY A 84 5.63 -0.24 5.25
C GLY A 84 4.76 -1.50 5.22
N PHE A 85 3.54 -1.42 4.68
CA PHE A 85 2.64 -2.58 4.58
C PHE A 85 3.11 -3.62 3.57
N ILE A 86 3.64 -3.21 2.41
CA ILE A 86 4.22 -4.16 1.44
C ILE A 86 5.38 -4.90 2.10
N LEU A 87 6.28 -4.19 2.78
CA LEU A 87 7.43 -4.77 3.45
C LEU A 87 6.99 -5.68 4.62
N LEU A 88 6.00 -5.28 5.41
CA LEU A 88 5.46 -6.09 6.50
C LEU A 88 4.79 -7.37 5.95
N SER A 89 4.13 -7.28 4.80
CA SER A 89 3.53 -8.43 4.14
C SER A 89 4.58 -9.43 3.65
N THR A 90 5.79 -8.97 3.30
CA THR A 90 6.91 -9.88 2.98
C THR A 90 7.34 -10.70 4.20
N SER A 91 7.07 -10.25 5.43
CA SER A 91 7.39 -10.97 6.66
C SER A 91 6.43 -12.12 6.96
N SER A 92 5.20 -12.08 6.42
CA SER A 92 4.19 -13.11 6.65
C SER A 92 4.47 -14.37 5.82
N ALA A 93 4.64 -15.51 6.49
CA ALA A 93 4.84 -16.81 5.84
C ALA A 93 3.69 -17.20 4.89
N ARG A 94 2.44 -16.82 5.21
CA ARG A 94 1.25 -17.23 4.44
C ARG A 94 1.12 -16.51 3.10
N ILE A 95 1.65 -15.29 2.99
CA ILE A 95 1.48 -14.44 1.80
C ILE A 95 2.57 -14.71 0.76
N ARG A 96 3.60 -15.48 1.11
CA ARG A 96 4.75 -15.82 0.25
C ARG A 96 4.47 -16.89 -0.81
N SER A 97 3.23 -17.04 -1.25
CA SER A 97 2.93 -17.88 -2.41
C SER A 97 3.67 -17.31 -3.63
N SER A 98 4.31 -18.20 -4.41
CA SER A 98 5.06 -17.85 -5.63
C SER A 98 4.21 -17.13 -6.68
N HIS A 99 2.89 -17.25 -6.60
CA HIS A 99 1.94 -16.58 -7.49
C HIS A 99 1.55 -15.16 -7.04
N SER A 100 1.95 -14.74 -5.84
CA SER A 100 1.66 -13.40 -5.33
C SER A 100 2.71 -12.39 -5.79
N MET A 101 2.30 -11.15 -6.03
CA MET A 101 3.22 -10.04 -6.33
C MET A 101 4.28 -9.87 -5.23
N ILE A 102 3.89 -10.04 -3.97
CA ILE A 102 4.76 -9.96 -2.79
C ILE A 102 5.81 -11.08 -2.81
N GLY A 103 5.41 -12.29 -3.21
CA GLY A 103 6.31 -13.42 -3.42
C GLY A 103 7.39 -13.13 -4.46
N THR A 104 7.07 -12.42 -5.54
CA THR A 104 8.04 -12.03 -6.58
C THR A 104 9.11 -11.08 -6.06
N ILE A 105 8.74 -10.13 -5.20
CA ILE A 105 9.65 -9.15 -4.58
C ILE A 105 10.58 -9.85 -3.59
N ALA A 106 10.04 -10.70 -2.72
CA ALA A 106 10.80 -11.36 -1.66
C ALA A 106 11.46 -12.69 -2.11
N TYR A 107 11.40 -13.01 -3.41
CA TYR A 107 11.86 -14.30 -3.95
C TYR A 107 13.36 -14.55 -3.75
N SER A 108 14.20 -13.52 -3.93
CA SER A 108 15.65 -13.61 -3.78
C SER A 108 16.17 -12.54 -2.82
N TRP A 109 17.29 -12.84 -2.15
CA TRP A 109 17.96 -11.89 -1.26
C TRP A 109 18.37 -10.60 -1.99
N THR A 110 18.80 -10.68 -3.25
CA THR A 110 19.11 -9.50 -4.07
C THR A 110 17.89 -8.63 -4.32
N ARG A 111 16.76 -9.21 -4.73
CA ARG A 111 15.51 -8.46 -4.98
C ARG A 111 15.01 -7.82 -3.71
N MET A 112 15.07 -8.55 -2.59
CA MET A 112 14.72 -8.02 -1.28
C MET A 112 15.63 -6.86 -0.86
N GLY A 113 16.95 -6.99 -1.07
CA GLY A 113 17.92 -5.93 -0.81
C GLY A 113 17.68 -4.69 -1.67
N THR A 114 17.45 -4.86 -2.98
CA THR A 114 17.07 -3.75 -3.88
C THR A 114 15.77 -3.08 -3.44
N PHE A 115 14.77 -3.87 -3.05
CA PHE A 115 13.51 -3.34 -2.56
C PHE A 115 13.68 -2.55 -1.26
N LEU A 116 14.49 -3.04 -0.31
CA LEU A 116 14.84 -2.30 0.91
C LEU A 116 15.56 -0.99 0.62
N LEU A 117 16.43 -0.92 -0.39
CA LEU A 117 17.06 0.34 -0.81
C LEU A 117 16.04 1.33 -1.39
N ILE A 118 15.11 0.84 -2.23
CA ILE A 118 14.02 1.67 -2.75
C ILE A 118 13.18 2.22 -1.59
N VAL A 119 12.81 1.38 -0.63
CA VAL A 119 12.07 1.80 0.57
C VAL A 119 12.88 2.79 1.42
N ALA A 120 14.19 2.60 1.56
CA ALA A 120 15.04 3.54 2.29
C ALA A 120 15.02 4.94 1.65
N LEU A 121 15.19 5.00 0.33
CA LEU A 121 15.25 6.25 -0.44
C LEU A 121 13.88 6.95 -0.54
N PHE A 122 12.83 6.19 -0.87
CA PHE A 122 11.51 6.73 -1.21
C PHE A 122 10.44 6.53 -0.13
N GLY A 123 10.74 5.86 0.98
CA GLY A 123 9.77 5.61 2.06
C GLY A 123 10.28 5.95 3.46
N ALA A 124 11.59 6.23 3.62
CA ALA A 124 12.19 6.54 4.91
C ALA A 124 12.91 7.90 4.93
N PHE A 125 13.98 8.08 4.14
CA PHE A 125 14.85 9.26 4.25
C PHE A 125 14.12 10.60 4.05
N GLY A 126 13.15 10.65 3.14
CA GLY A 126 12.38 11.88 2.85
C GLY A 126 11.29 12.20 3.88
N TYR A 127 11.01 11.31 4.84
CA TYR A 127 9.79 11.38 5.65
C TYR A 127 10.12 11.44 7.15
N CYS A 128 9.37 12.21 7.93
CA CYS A 128 9.48 12.29 9.41
C CYS A 128 10.84 12.74 9.97
N GLY A 129 11.65 13.46 9.19
CA GLY A 129 12.91 14.07 9.65
C GLY A 129 13.91 13.04 10.20
N ASN A 130 14.42 13.26 11.41
CA ASN A 130 15.46 12.41 12.01
C ASN A 130 15.03 10.95 12.17
N PHE A 131 13.76 10.68 12.47
CA PHE A 131 13.25 9.32 12.61
C PHE A 131 13.28 8.55 11.28
N GLY A 132 12.95 9.24 10.18
CA GLY A 132 13.08 8.70 8.83
C GLY A 132 14.53 8.40 8.45
N ILE A 133 15.47 9.27 8.84
CA ILE A 133 16.90 9.04 8.60
C ILE A 133 17.38 7.77 9.31
N VAL A 134 17.05 7.61 10.60
CA VAL A 134 17.41 6.39 11.35
C VAL A 134 16.79 5.15 10.71
N THR A 135 15.50 5.21 10.34
CA THR A 135 14.80 4.12 9.67
C THR A 135 15.45 3.77 8.32
N GLY A 136 15.78 4.78 7.52
CA GLY A 136 16.44 4.61 6.22
C GLY A 136 17.83 3.99 6.36
N MET A 137 18.59 4.35 7.39
CA MET A 137 19.88 3.72 7.69
C MET A 137 19.70 2.24 8.05
N VAL A 138 18.72 1.89 8.89
CA VAL A 138 18.43 0.49 9.24
C VAL A 138 18.03 -0.32 7.99
N CYS A 139 17.21 0.24 7.11
CA CYS A 139 16.85 -0.39 5.84
C CYS A 139 18.07 -0.56 4.92
N SER A 140 18.97 0.43 4.86
CA SER A 140 20.20 0.39 4.05
C SER A 140 21.18 -0.67 4.55
N PHE A 141 21.38 -0.78 5.88
CA PHE A 141 22.18 -1.85 6.48
C PHE A 141 21.56 -3.24 6.23
N SER A 142 20.24 -3.35 6.35
CA SER A 142 19.52 -4.60 6.05
C SER A 142 19.67 -4.99 4.58
N ALA A 143 19.62 -4.01 3.66
CA ALA A 143 19.85 -4.25 2.24
C ALA A 143 21.29 -4.70 1.96
N ALA A 144 22.29 -4.03 2.54
CA ALA A 144 23.69 -4.41 2.44
C ALA A 144 23.92 -5.84 2.95
N TYR A 145 23.28 -6.22 4.06
CA TYR A 145 23.29 -7.58 4.57
C TYR A 145 22.66 -8.58 3.59
N CYS A 146 21.52 -8.25 2.98
CA CYS A 146 20.91 -9.10 1.95
C CYS A 146 21.83 -9.32 0.74
N PHE A 147 22.54 -8.29 0.29
CA PHE A 147 23.54 -8.42 -0.77
C PHE A 147 24.73 -9.27 -0.33
N ALA A 148 25.26 -9.05 0.88
CA ALA A 148 26.36 -9.84 1.43
C ALA A 148 26.00 -11.33 1.49
N VAL A 149 24.81 -11.67 1.99
CA VAL A 149 24.32 -13.06 2.01
C VAL A 149 24.22 -13.67 0.61
N HIS A 150 23.84 -12.88 -0.40
CA HIS A 150 23.82 -13.35 -1.78
C HIS A 150 25.22 -13.62 -2.34
N PHE A 151 26.15 -12.68 -2.16
CA PHE A 151 27.51 -12.77 -2.69
C PHE A 151 28.37 -13.83 -1.98
N MET A 152 28.12 -14.06 -0.69
CA MET A 152 28.82 -15.12 0.07
C MET A 152 28.48 -16.53 -0.42
N GLY A 153 27.65 -16.70 -1.45
CA GLY A 153 27.53 -17.96 -2.14
C GLY A 153 27.02 -19.07 -1.23
N PHE A 154 26.03 -18.79 -0.38
CA PHE A 154 25.18 -19.85 0.18
C PHE A 154 24.38 -20.46 -0.99
N VAL A 155 25.06 -21.29 -1.78
CA VAL A 155 24.67 -21.95 -3.03
C VAL A 155 23.58 -23.01 -2.81
N GLY A 156 23.05 -23.15 -1.59
CA GLY A 156 21.97 -24.07 -1.24
C GLY A 156 20.55 -23.56 -1.50
N GLY A 157 20.35 -22.56 -2.37
CA GLY A 157 19.00 -22.17 -2.81
C GLY A 157 18.05 -21.68 -1.70
N THR A 158 18.55 -21.32 -0.52
CA THR A 158 17.72 -20.85 0.61
C THR A 158 17.08 -19.51 0.25
N ARG A 159 15.86 -19.59 -0.29
CA ARG A 159 15.05 -18.42 -0.58
C ARG A 159 14.65 -17.79 0.76
N PRO A 160 14.68 -16.45 0.90
CA PRO A 160 14.23 -15.78 2.13
C PRO A 160 12.79 -16.20 2.52
N CYS A 161 12.02 -16.63 1.53
CA CYS A 161 10.61 -16.95 1.61
C CYS A 161 10.24 -18.40 1.90
N LEU A 162 11.13 -19.38 1.66
CA LEU A 162 10.80 -20.78 1.90
C LEU A 162 11.00 -21.08 3.39
N ASN A 163 9.92 -21.42 4.08
CA ASN A 163 10.03 -22.10 5.36
C ASN A 163 10.35 -23.57 5.04
N GLU A 164 11.44 -24.09 5.63
CA GLU A 164 11.85 -25.48 5.45
C GLU A 164 10.80 -26.50 5.93
N GLU A 165 9.79 -26.05 6.68
CA GLU A 165 8.82 -26.94 7.34
C GLU A 165 7.67 -27.45 6.44
N GLY A 166 7.68 -27.16 5.14
CA GLY A 166 6.53 -27.44 4.27
C GLY A 166 6.81 -28.04 2.90
N GLU A 167 8.05 -28.38 2.58
CA GLU A 167 8.29 -29.16 1.38
C GLU A 167 7.95 -30.63 1.69
N VAL A 168 6.65 -30.95 1.54
CA VAL A 168 6.24 -32.30 1.12
C VAL A 168 7.04 -32.59 -0.13
N SER A 169 8.21 -33.25 0.06
CA SER A 169 9.08 -33.90 -0.91
C SER A 169 8.54 -33.81 -2.33
N GLY A 170 8.68 -32.61 -2.90
CA GLY A 170 8.25 -32.31 -4.24
C GLY A 170 9.38 -32.72 -5.14
N THR A 171 9.57 -34.04 -5.29
CA THR A 171 10.33 -34.58 -6.42
C THR A 171 9.96 -33.74 -7.65
N PRO A 172 10.94 -33.20 -8.39
CA PRO A 172 10.67 -32.33 -9.52
C PRO A 172 9.58 -32.96 -10.39
N LEU A 173 8.65 -32.17 -10.91
CA LEU A 173 7.54 -32.69 -11.75
C LEU A 173 8.04 -33.65 -12.85
N PHE A 174 9.29 -33.47 -13.30
CA PHE A 174 10.01 -34.36 -14.20
C PHE A 174 10.21 -35.79 -13.64
N ASP A 175 10.53 -35.96 -12.36
CA ASP A 175 10.63 -37.27 -11.71
C ASP A 175 9.25 -37.93 -11.54
N ARG A 176 8.17 -37.16 -11.34
CA ARG A 176 6.81 -37.72 -11.34
C ARG A 176 6.35 -38.19 -12.72
N ILE A 177 6.87 -37.60 -13.79
CA ILE A 177 6.60 -38.01 -15.17
C ILE A 177 7.46 -39.23 -15.55
N MET A 178 8.69 -39.31 -15.05
CA MET A 178 9.61 -40.42 -15.32
C MET A 178 9.36 -41.65 -14.43
N SER A 179 8.86 -41.48 -13.20
CA SER A 179 8.56 -42.58 -12.27
C SER A 179 7.28 -43.35 -12.63
N LYS A 180 6.42 -42.80 -13.50
CA LYS A 180 5.15 -43.44 -13.91
C LYS A 180 5.24 -44.29 -15.18
N ARG A 181 6.41 -44.91 -15.43
CA ARG A 181 6.50 -46.06 -16.35
C ARG A 181 7.27 -47.19 -15.68
N PRO A 182 6.54 -48.24 -15.31
CA PRO A 182 6.82 -49.50 -15.99
C PRO A 182 5.52 -50.12 -16.52
N GLY A 183 5.52 -50.44 -17.82
CA GLY A 183 4.71 -51.50 -18.43
C GLY A 183 3.21 -51.55 -18.12
N ALA A 184 2.40 -50.90 -18.95
CA ALA A 184 1.04 -51.39 -19.23
C ALA A 184 0.66 -50.96 -20.65
N PHE A 185 1.30 -51.60 -21.62
CA PHE A 185 0.80 -51.69 -22.99
C PHE A 185 -0.38 -52.68 -22.92
N GLY A 186 -1.57 -52.16 -22.64
CA GLY A 186 -2.77 -52.95 -22.42
C GLY A 186 -4.01 -52.20 -22.87
N SER A 187 -4.26 -52.31 -24.18
CA SER A 187 -5.57 -52.40 -24.84
C SER A 187 -6.77 -51.65 -24.25
N GLY A 188 -7.44 -50.87 -25.13
CA GLY A 188 -8.90 -50.93 -25.17
C GLY A 188 -9.64 -49.64 -24.80
N VAL A 189 -9.90 -48.82 -25.81
CA VAL A 189 -11.26 -48.40 -26.20
C VAL A 189 -12.25 -48.25 -25.03
N LYS A 190 -12.37 -47.05 -24.44
CA LYS A 190 -13.59 -46.54 -23.77
C LYS A 190 -13.36 -45.13 -23.20
N MET A 191 -13.21 -44.12 -24.05
CA MET A 191 -13.25 -42.72 -23.57
C MET A 191 -13.84 -41.74 -24.60
N SER A 192 -14.80 -42.22 -25.40
CA SER A 192 -15.60 -41.38 -26.31
C SER A 192 -17.01 -41.09 -25.78
N GLN A 193 -17.47 -41.78 -24.71
CA GLN A 193 -18.87 -41.73 -24.30
C GLN A 193 -19.19 -40.80 -23.11
N GLU A 194 -18.21 -40.39 -22.30
CA GLU A 194 -18.47 -39.48 -21.16
C GLU A 194 -18.44 -37.99 -21.52
N ARG A 195 -17.88 -37.60 -22.67
CA ARG A 195 -17.91 -36.19 -23.12
C ARG A 195 -19.28 -35.72 -23.61
N LYS A 196 -20.27 -36.61 -23.77
CA LYS A 196 -21.64 -36.22 -24.17
C LYS A 196 -22.60 -35.96 -23.01
N ALA A 197 -22.27 -36.35 -21.77
CA ALA A 197 -23.17 -36.17 -20.63
C ALA A 197 -23.00 -34.81 -19.91
N ALA A 198 -21.83 -34.16 -20.01
CA ALA A 198 -21.57 -32.91 -19.30
C ALA A 198 -22.04 -31.63 -20.04
N ALA A 199 -22.40 -31.74 -21.33
CA ALA A 199 -22.84 -30.60 -22.14
C ALA A 199 -24.34 -30.25 -21.98
N ALA A 200 -25.12 -31.06 -21.25
CA ALA A 200 -26.58 -30.89 -21.15
C ALA A 200 -27.05 -29.98 -19.99
N ASN A 201 -26.19 -29.61 -19.04
CA ASN A 201 -26.62 -28.90 -17.83
C ASN A 201 -26.30 -27.39 -17.76
N VAL A 202 -25.76 -26.79 -18.82
CA VAL A 202 -25.36 -25.36 -18.83
C VAL A 202 -26.39 -24.44 -19.55
N ALA A 203 -27.57 -24.95 -19.90
CA ALA A 203 -28.56 -24.20 -20.70
C ALA A 203 -29.70 -23.52 -19.89
N LYS A 204 -29.72 -23.58 -18.56
CA LYS A 204 -30.82 -23.01 -17.74
C LYS A 204 -30.34 -22.03 -16.67
N SER A 205 -29.85 -20.86 -17.08
CA SER A 205 -29.87 -19.67 -16.21
C SER A 205 -29.71 -18.39 -17.03
N LYS A 206 -30.73 -18.07 -17.83
CA LYS A 206 -30.87 -16.77 -18.48
C LYS A 206 -31.83 -15.93 -17.62
N ARG A 207 -31.28 -15.19 -16.65
CA ARG A 207 -32.07 -14.17 -15.92
C ARG A 207 -32.26 -12.95 -16.83
N PRO A 208 -33.48 -12.39 -16.94
CA PRO A 208 -33.72 -11.19 -17.71
C PRO A 208 -33.07 -9.97 -17.05
N SER A 209 -32.35 -9.21 -17.88
CA SER A 209 -31.74 -7.92 -17.55
C SER A 209 -32.84 -6.88 -17.28
N ALA A 210 -32.84 -6.30 -16.09
CA ALA A 210 -33.73 -5.21 -15.72
C ALA A 210 -33.29 -3.91 -16.42
N ALA A 211 -34.25 -3.23 -17.05
CA ALA A 211 -34.02 -1.97 -17.77
C ALA A 211 -33.60 -0.84 -16.81
N PRO A 212 -32.68 0.06 -17.24
CA PRO A 212 -32.27 1.20 -16.44
C PRO A 212 -33.38 2.26 -16.34
N ALA A 213 -33.67 2.68 -15.10
CA ALA A 213 -34.59 3.76 -14.78
C ALA A 213 -34.07 5.11 -15.30
N LYS A 214 -34.96 5.90 -15.91
CA LYS A 214 -34.67 7.25 -16.42
C LYS A 214 -34.41 8.22 -15.24
N PRO A 215 -33.41 9.11 -15.34
CA PRO A 215 -33.18 10.14 -14.33
C PRO A 215 -34.27 11.22 -14.38
N SER A 216 -34.87 11.48 -13.22
CA SER A 216 -35.80 12.57 -12.94
C SER A 216 -35.08 13.92 -13.04
N LYS A 217 -35.59 14.81 -13.90
CA LYS A 217 -35.15 16.20 -14.00
C LYS A 217 -35.74 16.99 -12.82
N SER A 218 -34.95 17.16 -11.76
CA SER A 218 -35.26 18.10 -10.68
C SER A 218 -34.72 19.49 -11.05
N ALA A 219 -35.64 20.45 -11.13
CA ALA A 219 -35.39 21.85 -11.42
C ALA A 219 -34.69 22.54 -10.24
N TYR A 220 -33.45 22.98 -10.44
CA TYR A 220 -32.77 23.88 -9.51
C TYR A 220 -33.22 25.32 -9.82
N LYS A 221 -34.19 25.82 -9.03
CA LYS A 221 -34.59 27.23 -9.03
C LYS A 221 -33.47 28.06 -8.40
N GLY A 222 -32.98 29.03 -9.15
CA GLY A 222 -32.00 30.01 -8.67
C GLY A 222 -32.54 30.86 -7.53
N ALA A 223 -31.77 30.92 -6.45
CA ALA A 223 -31.90 31.94 -5.42
C ALA A 223 -30.79 32.97 -5.63
N LYS A 224 -31.18 34.17 -6.10
CA LYS A 224 -30.36 35.38 -5.98
C LYS A 224 -30.40 35.84 -4.52
N GLY A 225 -29.25 35.87 -3.87
CA GLY A 225 -29.06 36.43 -2.52
C GLY A 225 -28.00 37.55 -2.55
N PRO A 226 -28.06 38.53 -1.63
CA PRO A 226 -27.63 39.90 -1.87
C PRO A 226 -26.12 40.15 -1.73
N SER A 227 -25.67 41.08 -2.56
CA SER A 227 -24.37 41.77 -2.47
C SER A 227 -24.26 42.50 -1.13
N ASN A 228 -23.44 41.99 -0.22
CA ASN A 228 -22.95 42.75 0.93
C ASN A 228 -21.55 43.27 0.63
N LYS A 229 -21.50 44.55 0.22
CA LYS A 229 -20.29 45.37 0.30
C LYS A 229 -20.07 45.71 1.77
N SER A 230 -19.10 45.05 2.41
CA SER A 230 -18.55 45.53 3.68
C SER A 230 -17.11 45.93 3.44
N ALA A 231 -16.89 47.23 3.38
CA ALA A 231 -15.59 47.85 3.50
C ALA A 231 -15.08 47.61 4.93
N VAL A 232 -13.97 46.88 5.07
CA VAL A 232 -13.20 46.84 6.31
C VAL A 232 -11.80 47.36 6.00
N THR A 233 -11.67 48.68 6.09
CA THR A 233 -10.41 49.37 6.30
C THR A 233 -9.95 49.10 7.73
N GLY A 234 -9.04 48.15 7.88
CA GLY A 234 -8.37 47.84 9.14
C GLY A 234 -6.95 47.38 8.88
N LYS A 235 -6.02 48.33 8.69
CA LYS A 235 -4.59 48.06 8.76
C LYS A 235 -4.25 47.67 10.21
N GLN A 236 -4.21 46.37 10.51
CA GLN A 236 -3.44 45.88 11.65
C GLN A 236 -2.15 45.28 11.11
N ALA A 237 -1.07 46.05 11.25
CA ALA A 237 0.29 45.57 11.05
C ALA A 237 0.66 44.67 12.22
N TYR A 238 0.35 43.37 12.11
CA TYR A 238 1.02 42.36 12.92
C TYR A 238 2.31 42.00 12.20
N THR A 239 3.41 42.53 12.71
CA THR A 239 4.76 42.00 12.46
C THR A 239 4.85 40.65 13.18
N THR A 240 4.15 39.64 12.67
CA THR A 240 4.39 38.26 13.06
C THR A 240 5.65 37.84 12.34
N THR A 241 6.76 37.88 13.05
CA THR A 241 8.00 37.20 12.69
C THR A 241 7.69 35.70 12.63
N GLN A 242 7.14 35.25 11.52
CA GLN A 242 6.98 33.84 11.20
C GLN A 242 8.39 33.25 11.14
N PRO A 243 8.75 32.27 11.99
CA PRO A 243 9.98 31.55 11.80
C PRO A 243 9.93 30.91 10.42
N PHE A 244 10.97 31.16 9.64
CA PHE A 244 11.17 30.71 8.28
C PHE A 244 11.19 29.17 8.29
N HIS A 245 10.01 28.54 8.24
CA HIS A 245 9.89 27.12 7.98
C HIS A 245 10.30 26.92 6.52
N ALA A 246 11.57 26.59 6.34
CA ALA A 246 12.11 26.13 5.08
C ALA A 246 11.18 25.02 4.55
N ARG A 247 10.46 25.33 3.46
CA ARG A 247 9.82 24.33 2.63
C ARG A 247 10.93 23.41 2.12
N TYR A 248 11.10 22.27 2.76
CA TYR A 248 11.82 21.16 2.18
C TYR A 248 11.03 20.74 0.93
N ARG A 249 11.67 20.87 -0.22
CA ARG A 249 11.26 20.24 -1.49
C ARG A 249 11.76 18.81 -1.52
#